data_AF-A0A919JGC3-F1
#
_entry.id   AF-A0A919JGC3-F1
#
_cell.length_a   1.000
_cell.length_b   1.000
_cell.length_c   1.000
_cell.angle_alpha   90.00
_cell.angle_beta   90.00
_cell.angle_gamma   90.00
#
_symmetry.space_group_name_H-M   'P 1'
#
loop_
_entity.id
_entity.type
_entity.pdbx_description
1 polymer ?
#
loop_
_entity_poly.entity_id
_entity_poly.type
_entity_poly.pdbx_seq_one_letter_code
_entity_poly.pdbx_strand_id
1 'polypeptide(L)'
;MNTDFRIRTEWDDDLFTEPVELYYVLDSLEPGEPGARVEPVEPDGIWVDVSVNPAGTLDVKFRVSSDSPTQDVVDIDILDVYQALLEYVGGEANWPARFRIFAAGRASGGDPRSVDYAPTSLTIAVAMLDKRNRATRLGWELSTPPVIRWGAEKVITGDLWTGLPAEGVGLIRVDRLDETRQSGVAINVPGGRVIGPNGSAAAEAVFWPQVDGREIEFKFTAPRGTLGVCNVYLVGDDSWSRVERWTEDAGMIAHVDSGTEKSYRCNHASTQPPHFNDLIFRLTLSVNEIF
;
A
#
# COMPACT_ATOMS: atom_id res chain seq x y z
N MET A 1 2.45 -12.96 22.12
CA MET A 1 1.91 -14.25 21.67
C MET A 1 0.76 -13.89 20.77
N ASN A 2 0.70 -14.38 19.54
CA ASN A 2 -0.53 -14.23 18.76
C ASN A 2 -1.58 -15.14 19.38
N THR A 3 -2.72 -14.57 19.76
CA THR A 3 -3.88 -15.35 20.18
C THR A 3 -4.68 -15.65 18.93
N ASP A 4 -4.96 -16.92 18.68
CA ASP A 4 -5.86 -17.32 17.60
C ASP A 4 -7.23 -16.67 17.82
N PHE A 5 -7.81 -16.11 16.76
CA PHE A 5 -9.10 -15.44 16.79
C PHE A 5 -9.99 -15.99 15.68
N ARG A 6 -11.30 -15.82 15.86
CA ARG A 6 -12.32 -16.15 14.87
C ARG A 6 -12.99 -14.86 14.43
N ILE A 7 -13.27 -14.76 13.14
CA ILE A 7 -14.20 -13.74 12.65
C ILE A 7 -15.44 -14.46 12.14
N ARG A 8 -16.57 -14.13 12.76
CA ARG A 8 -17.89 -14.61 12.35
C ARG A 8 -18.61 -13.52 11.59
N THR A 9 -19.09 -13.86 10.41
CA THR A 9 -20.06 -13.07 9.66
C THR A 9 -21.37 -13.86 9.58
N GLU A 10 -22.44 -13.29 9.00
CA GLU A 10 -23.66 -14.09 8.76
C GLU A 10 -23.42 -15.24 7.79
N TRP A 11 -22.46 -15.07 6.88
CA TRP A 11 -22.23 -15.98 5.75
C TRP A 11 -21.11 -16.98 5.99
N ASP A 12 -20.21 -16.68 6.93
CA ASP A 12 -19.03 -17.50 7.18
C ASP A 12 -18.58 -17.51 8.65
N ASP A 13 -18.04 -18.66 9.10
CA ASP A 13 -17.37 -18.85 10.39
C ASP A 13 -15.91 -19.25 10.10
N ASP A 14 -15.19 -18.30 9.51
CA ASP A 14 -13.82 -18.48 9.06
C ASP A 14 -12.83 -18.26 10.21
N LEU A 15 -11.85 -19.16 10.27
CA LEU A 15 -10.66 -19.02 11.11
C LEU A 15 -9.61 -18.22 10.34
N PHE A 16 -9.49 -16.94 10.70
CA PHE A 16 -8.47 -16.07 10.15
C PHE A 16 -7.20 -16.16 11.00
N THR A 17 -6.06 -16.19 10.32
CA THR A 17 -4.75 -16.25 10.99
C THR A 17 -3.90 -15.02 10.71
N GLU A 18 -4.25 -14.24 9.69
CA GLU A 18 -3.45 -13.10 9.27
C GLU A 18 -4.13 -11.78 9.65
N PRO A 19 -3.42 -10.87 10.34
CA PRO A 19 -3.92 -9.54 10.67
C PRO A 19 -4.53 -8.77 9.50
N VAL A 20 -3.99 -8.91 8.29
CA VAL A 20 -4.47 -8.19 7.11
C VAL A 20 -5.87 -8.60 6.67
N GLU A 21 -6.28 -9.85 6.91
CA GLU A 21 -7.60 -10.37 6.56
C GLU A 21 -8.70 -9.64 7.31
N LEU A 22 -8.41 -9.24 8.55
CA LEU A 22 -9.31 -8.43 9.36
C LEU A 22 -9.64 -7.10 8.68
N TYR A 23 -8.65 -6.43 8.08
CA TYR A 23 -8.91 -5.17 7.36
C TYR A 23 -9.87 -5.39 6.19
N TYR A 24 -9.67 -6.45 5.40
CA TYR A 24 -10.55 -6.76 4.27
C TYR A 24 -11.97 -7.09 4.70
N VAL A 25 -12.16 -7.79 5.83
CA VAL A 25 -13.49 -8.02 6.39
C VAL A 25 -14.14 -6.71 6.80
N LEU A 26 -13.41 -5.80 7.45
CA LEU A 26 -13.96 -4.50 7.84
C LEU A 26 -14.35 -3.64 6.64
N ASP A 27 -13.53 -3.65 5.58
CA ASP A 27 -13.77 -2.84 4.37
C ASP A 27 -14.87 -3.42 3.47
N SER A 28 -15.23 -4.70 3.64
CA SER A 28 -16.32 -5.35 2.90
C SER A 28 -17.70 -5.24 3.56
N LEU A 29 -17.77 -4.76 4.81
CA LEU A 29 -19.03 -4.52 5.49
C LEU A 29 -19.86 -3.44 4.76
N GLU A 30 -21.18 -3.61 4.72
CA GLU A 30 -22.10 -2.68 4.06
C GLU A 30 -23.17 -2.15 5.04
N PRO A 31 -23.63 -0.89 4.88
CA PRO A 31 -24.71 -0.35 5.72
C PRO A 31 -26.01 -1.16 5.59
N GLY A 32 -26.55 -1.62 6.71
CA GLY A 32 -27.81 -2.37 6.76
C GLY A 32 -27.67 -3.88 6.64
N GLU A 33 -26.48 -4.37 6.31
CA GLU A 33 -26.13 -5.79 6.37
C GLU A 33 -25.66 -6.17 7.79
N PRO A 34 -25.72 -7.47 8.17
CA PRO A 34 -25.12 -7.91 9.41
C PRO A 34 -23.62 -7.64 9.46
N GLY A 35 -23.15 -7.26 10.64
CA GLY A 35 -21.75 -6.97 10.91
C GLY A 35 -20.85 -8.21 11.02
N ALA A 36 -19.62 -7.97 11.47
CA ALA A 36 -18.66 -9.01 11.80
C ALA A 36 -18.45 -9.08 13.33
N ARG A 37 -18.36 -10.29 13.88
CA ARG A 37 -17.95 -10.54 15.27
C ARG A 37 -16.52 -11.09 15.30
N VAL A 38 -15.66 -10.45 16.08
CA VAL A 38 -14.30 -10.91 16.37
C VAL A 38 -14.23 -11.42 17.82
N GLU A 39 -13.88 -12.68 18.00
CA GLU A 39 -13.77 -13.33 19.32
C GLU A 39 -12.48 -14.17 19.41
N PRO A 40 -11.81 -14.22 20.58
CA PRO A 40 -10.66 -15.09 20.74
C PRO A 40 -11.15 -16.54 20.77
N VAL A 41 -10.30 -17.49 20.38
CA VAL A 41 -10.66 -18.91 20.50
C VAL A 41 -10.87 -19.30 21.97
N GLU A 42 -10.06 -18.75 22.88
CA GLU A 42 -10.22 -18.83 24.33
C GLU A 42 -9.59 -17.59 25.00
N PRO A 43 -10.07 -17.10 26.15
CA PRO A 43 -11.24 -17.57 26.90
C PRO A 43 -12.56 -17.04 26.37
N ASP A 44 -13.62 -17.85 26.53
CA ASP A 44 -14.98 -17.49 26.13
C ASP A 44 -15.48 -16.22 26.82
N GLY A 45 -16.31 -15.48 26.08
CA GLY A 45 -17.08 -14.37 26.62
C GLY A 45 -16.49 -12.98 26.37
N ILE A 46 -15.34 -12.89 25.71
CA ILE A 46 -14.79 -11.64 25.16
C ILE A 46 -15.13 -11.58 23.67
N TRP A 47 -15.65 -10.45 23.19
CA TRP A 47 -15.99 -10.28 21.77
C TRP A 47 -16.06 -8.81 21.38
N VAL A 48 -15.91 -8.56 20.08
CA VAL A 48 -16.09 -7.25 19.43
C VAL A 48 -16.97 -7.45 18.19
N ASP A 49 -18.17 -6.88 18.20
CA ASP A 49 -19.05 -6.77 17.03
C ASP A 49 -18.78 -5.44 16.34
N VAL A 50 -18.67 -5.48 15.01
CA VAL A 50 -18.44 -4.31 14.16
C VAL A 50 -19.50 -4.29 13.07
N SER A 51 -20.13 -3.14 12.87
CA SER A 51 -21.11 -2.93 11.81
C SER A 51 -20.89 -1.58 11.13
N VAL A 52 -21.34 -1.44 9.88
CA VAL A 52 -21.24 -0.17 9.15
C VAL A 52 -22.54 0.60 9.32
N ASN A 53 -22.43 1.87 9.68
CA ASN A 53 -23.59 2.74 9.79
C ASN A 53 -23.87 3.48 8.46
N PRO A 54 -25.03 4.15 8.29
CA PRO A 54 -25.39 4.81 7.03
C PRO A 54 -24.43 5.93 6.57
N ALA A 55 -23.60 6.47 7.46
CA ALA A 55 -22.58 7.45 7.10
C ALA A 55 -21.30 6.82 6.52
N GLY A 56 -21.18 5.49 6.53
CA GLY A 56 -20.01 4.75 6.05
C GLY A 56 -18.87 4.66 7.08
N THR A 57 -19.12 5.06 8.33
CA THR A 57 -18.25 4.80 9.49
C THR A 57 -18.68 3.51 10.20
N LEU A 58 -17.89 3.08 11.18
CA LEU A 58 -18.11 1.84 11.90
C LEU A 58 -18.69 2.08 13.29
N ASP A 59 -19.70 1.29 13.64
CA ASP A 59 -20.24 1.15 14.98
C ASP A 59 -19.71 -0.15 15.59
N VAL A 60 -19.10 -0.03 16.77
CA VAL A 60 -18.45 -1.11 17.50
C VAL A 60 -19.17 -1.37 18.81
N LYS A 61 -19.50 -2.63 19.04
CA LYS A 61 -20.06 -3.11 20.30
C LYS A 61 -19.15 -4.19 20.86
N PHE A 62 -18.78 -4.11 22.14
CA PHE A 62 -17.81 -5.05 22.68
C PHE A 62 -18.04 -5.41 24.13
N ARG A 63 -17.47 -6.54 24.54
CA ARG A 63 -17.47 -7.02 25.91
C ARG A 63 -16.07 -7.51 26.30
N VAL A 64 -15.56 -7.05 27.44
CA VAL A 64 -14.17 -7.31 27.89
C VAL A 64 -14.02 -8.53 28.80
N SER A 65 -15.12 -9.04 29.34
CA SER A 65 -15.20 -10.31 30.10
C SER A 65 -16.65 -10.78 30.17
N SER A 66 -16.90 -12.06 30.49
CA SER A 66 -18.25 -12.63 30.62
C SER A 66 -19.18 -11.80 31.52
N ASP A 67 -18.63 -11.23 32.59
CA ASP A 67 -19.37 -10.49 33.63
C ASP A 67 -19.42 -8.97 33.38
N SER A 68 -18.68 -8.49 32.37
CA SER A 68 -18.66 -7.07 32.05
C SER A 68 -19.92 -6.66 31.27
N PRO A 69 -20.48 -5.46 31.53
CA PRO A 69 -21.52 -4.93 30.68
C PRO A 69 -20.98 -4.72 29.27
N THR A 70 -21.86 -4.89 28.28
CA THR A 70 -21.56 -4.53 26.90
C THR A 70 -21.39 -3.01 26.78
N GLN A 71 -20.45 -2.60 25.94
CA GLN A 71 -20.17 -1.20 25.62
C GLN A 71 -20.40 -0.98 24.13
N ASP A 72 -20.93 0.20 23.80
CA ASP A 72 -21.20 0.62 22.43
C ASP A 72 -20.38 1.89 22.13
N VAL A 73 -19.79 1.94 20.94
CA VAL A 73 -19.05 3.09 20.40
C VAL A 73 -19.46 3.25 18.94
N VAL A 74 -19.84 4.46 18.55
CA VAL A 74 -20.36 4.75 17.21
C VAL A 74 -19.43 5.68 16.44
N ASP A 75 -19.59 5.73 15.12
CA ASP A 75 -18.92 6.68 14.24
C ASP A 75 -17.38 6.63 14.27
N ILE A 76 -16.82 5.41 14.26
CA ILE A 76 -15.37 5.19 14.29
C ILE A 76 -14.82 5.03 12.86
N ASP A 77 -13.61 5.55 12.61
CA ASP A 77 -12.88 5.30 11.38
C ASP A 77 -12.44 3.83 11.27
N ILE A 78 -12.48 3.27 10.06
CA ILE A 78 -12.06 1.88 9.80
C ILE A 78 -10.63 1.59 10.29
N LEU A 79 -9.69 2.53 10.14
CA LEU A 79 -8.31 2.33 10.55
C LEU A 79 -8.16 2.34 12.07
N ASP A 80 -8.95 3.16 12.76
CA ASP A 80 -9.00 3.20 14.21
C ASP A 80 -9.58 1.88 14.76
N VAL A 81 -10.67 1.37 14.18
CA VAL A 81 -11.23 0.06 14.53
C VAL A 81 -10.23 -1.06 14.27
N TYR A 82 -9.61 -1.07 13.08
CA TYR A 82 -8.61 -2.06 12.71
C TYR A 82 -7.45 -2.11 13.72
N GLN A 83 -6.87 -0.96 14.07
CA GLN A 83 -5.78 -0.90 15.06
C GLN A 83 -6.20 -1.41 16.44
N ALA A 84 -7.40 -1.05 16.92
CA ALA A 84 -7.89 -1.54 18.21
C ALA A 84 -8.13 -3.06 18.18
N LEU A 85 -8.57 -3.60 17.05
CA LEU A 85 -8.72 -5.04 16.87
C LEU A 85 -7.36 -5.77 16.78
N LEU A 86 -6.33 -5.16 16.20
CA LEU A 86 -4.98 -5.72 16.24
C LEU A 86 -4.46 -5.84 17.68
N GLU A 87 -4.66 -4.81 18.51
CA GLU A 87 -4.30 -4.86 19.93
C GLU A 87 -5.10 -5.93 20.68
N TYR A 88 -6.39 -6.03 20.37
CA TYR A 88 -7.28 -7.04 20.94
C TYR A 88 -6.82 -8.47 20.62
N VAL A 89 -6.56 -8.76 19.33
CA VAL A 89 -6.08 -10.06 18.85
C VAL A 89 -4.65 -10.35 19.32
N GLY A 90 -3.83 -9.32 19.49
CA GLY A 90 -2.49 -9.42 20.07
C GLY A 90 -2.47 -9.67 21.58
N GLY A 91 -3.63 -9.66 22.23
CA GLY A 91 -3.76 -9.87 23.68
C GLY A 91 -3.32 -8.67 24.52
N GLU A 92 -3.30 -7.46 23.96
CA GLU A 92 -2.90 -6.27 24.70
C GLU A 92 -4.01 -5.84 25.67
N ALA A 93 -3.68 -5.68 26.95
CA ALA A 93 -4.67 -5.39 27.99
C ALA A 93 -5.42 -4.05 27.80
N ASN A 94 -4.92 -3.14 26.96
CA ASN A 94 -5.43 -1.79 26.81
C ASN A 94 -6.35 -1.58 25.59
N TRP A 95 -6.60 -2.62 24.79
CA TRP A 95 -7.48 -2.52 23.62
C TRP A 95 -8.86 -1.88 23.92
N PRO A 96 -9.54 -2.12 25.07
CA PRO A 96 -10.84 -1.49 25.33
C PRO A 96 -10.74 0.02 25.51
N ALA A 97 -9.60 0.50 26.01
CA ALA A 97 -9.38 1.92 26.22
C ALA A 97 -9.25 2.64 24.87
N ARG A 98 -8.72 2.00 23.82
CA ARG A 98 -8.66 2.59 22.48
C ARG A 98 -10.04 2.92 21.92
N PHE A 99 -10.96 1.95 21.95
CA PHE A 99 -12.34 2.20 21.50
C PHE A 99 -12.97 3.37 22.26
N ARG A 100 -12.74 3.48 23.56
CA ARG A 100 -13.24 4.62 24.37
C ARG A 100 -12.57 5.96 24.02
N ILE A 101 -11.28 5.95 23.70
CA ILE A 101 -10.55 7.16 23.26
C ILE A 101 -11.13 7.65 21.93
N PHE A 102 -11.41 6.74 21.00
CA PHE A 102 -12.02 7.07 19.72
C PHE A 102 -13.43 7.64 19.90
N ALA A 103 -14.24 7.03 20.77
CA ALA A 103 -15.59 7.49 21.14
C ALA A 103 -15.63 8.93 21.65
N ALA A 104 -14.57 9.38 22.33
CA ALA A 104 -14.48 10.71 22.92
C ALA A 104 -14.15 11.82 21.89
N GLY A 105 -14.25 11.53 20.59
CA GLY A 105 -13.86 12.46 19.52
C GLY A 105 -12.35 12.68 19.43
N ARG A 106 -11.55 11.82 20.09
CA ARG A 106 -10.09 11.74 19.95
C ARG A 106 -9.68 10.56 19.08
N ALA A 107 -10.57 10.13 18.19
CA ALA A 107 -10.19 9.44 16.96
C ALA A 107 -9.06 10.21 16.28
N SER A 108 -8.31 9.56 15.39
CA SER A 108 -7.12 10.11 14.76
C SER A 108 -7.35 11.43 14.00
N GLY A 109 -8.58 11.98 13.96
CA GLY A 109 -8.93 13.41 14.19
C GLY A 109 -8.38 14.44 13.21
N GLY A 110 -7.54 13.98 12.31
CA GLY A 110 -6.98 14.70 11.20
C GLY A 110 -7.93 14.67 10.02
N ASP A 111 -7.58 15.48 9.05
CA ASP A 111 -8.17 15.41 7.73
C ASP A 111 -8.11 13.95 7.22
N PRO A 112 -9.25 13.26 6.94
CA PRO A 112 -9.24 11.90 6.37
C PRO A 112 -8.52 11.87 5.02
N ARG A 113 -8.20 13.05 4.48
CA ARG A 113 -7.38 13.20 3.30
C ARG A 113 -5.89 13.01 3.50
N SER A 114 -5.45 13.07 4.73
CA SER A 114 -4.06 13.15 5.13
C SER A 114 -3.78 12.13 6.23
N VAL A 115 -4.14 10.88 5.98
CA VAL A 115 -3.85 9.72 6.86
C VAL A 115 -2.37 9.36 6.73
N ASP A 116 -1.71 9.13 7.87
CA ASP A 116 -0.39 8.48 7.91
C ASP A 116 -0.62 6.97 8.07
N TYR A 117 -0.16 6.18 7.10
CA TYR A 117 -0.31 4.73 7.12
C TYR A 117 0.83 4.00 7.83
N ALA A 118 1.97 4.66 8.08
CA ALA A 118 3.12 4.02 8.73
C ALA A 118 2.80 3.34 10.08
N PRO A 119 1.95 3.90 10.98
CA PRO A 119 1.61 3.26 12.24
C PRO A 119 0.45 2.27 12.14
N THR A 120 -0.13 2.06 10.95
CA THR A 120 -1.37 1.27 10.81
C THR A 120 -1.16 -0.23 10.73
N SER A 121 0.08 -0.70 10.54
CA SER A 121 0.42 -2.10 10.24
C SER A 121 -0.19 -2.64 8.93
N LEU A 122 -0.85 -1.80 8.12
CA LEU A 122 -1.23 -2.15 6.76
C LEU A 122 0.02 -2.18 5.88
N THR A 123 0.05 -3.08 4.90
CA THR A 123 1.06 -3.04 3.85
C THR A 123 0.80 -1.86 2.90
N ILE A 124 1.80 -1.46 2.11
CA ILE A 124 1.66 -0.35 1.15
C ILE A 124 0.52 -0.61 0.15
N ALA A 125 0.38 -1.85 -0.34
CA ALA A 125 -0.70 -2.24 -1.24
C ALA A 125 -2.08 -2.02 -0.62
N VAL A 126 -2.27 -2.45 0.63
CA VAL A 126 -3.55 -2.31 1.35
C VAL A 126 -3.82 -0.84 1.72
N ALA A 127 -2.78 -0.09 2.11
CA ALA A 127 -2.90 1.35 2.35
C ALA A 127 -3.33 2.12 1.09
N MET A 128 -2.82 1.75 -0.08
CA MET A 128 -3.26 2.32 -1.36
C MET A 128 -4.72 1.98 -1.68
N LEU A 129 -5.15 0.75 -1.37
CA LEU A 129 -6.55 0.34 -1.51
C LEU A 129 -7.45 1.12 -0.56
N ASP A 130 -7.11 1.25 0.73
CA ASP A 130 -7.84 2.07 1.70
C ASP A 130 -8.02 3.50 1.17
N LYS A 131 -6.92 4.11 0.72
CA LYS A 131 -6.91 5.46 0.18
C LYS A 131 -7.90 5.62 -0.98
N ARG A 132 -7.97 4.62 -1.87
CA ARG A 132 -8.91 4.59 -3.01
C ARG A 132 -10.35 4.31 -2.59
N ASN A 133 -10.59 3.42 -1.62
CA ASN A 133 -11.94 3.07 -1.20
C ASN A 133 -12.55 4.22 -0.40
N ARG A 134 -11.79 4.77 0.55
CA ARG A 134 -12.09 6.04 1.23
C ARG A 134 -12.38 7.15 0.23
N ALA A 135 -11.72 7.13 -0.92
CA ALA A 135 -11.98 8.10 -1.97
C ALA A 135 -13.33 8.08 -2.59
N THR A 136 -13.69 6.87 -2.96
CA THR A 136 -14.96 6.59 -3.59
C THR A 136 -16.08 6.90 -2.61
N ARG A 137 -15.93 6.46 -1.34
CA ARG A 137 -16.89 6.73 -0.26
C ARG A 137 -17.11 8.23 0.00
N LEU A 138 -16.02 9.01 0.05
CA LEU A 138 -16.09 10.45 0.39
C LEU A 138 -16.25 11.38 -0.83
N GLY A 139 -16.32 10.83 -2.05
CA GLY A 139 -16.54 11.59 -3.28
C GLY A 139 -15.44 12.62 -3.62
N TRP A 140 -14.19 12.36 -3.22
CA TRP A 140 -13.06 13.24 -3.57
C TRP A 140 -12.31 12.74 -4.83
N GLU A 141 -11.43 13.57 -5.38
CA GLU A 141 -10.58 13.19 -6.49
C GLU A 141 -9.27 12.57 -5.98
N LEU A 142 -8.84 11.46 -6.58
CA LEU A 142 -7.53 10.87 -6.31
C LEU A 142 -6.47 11.53 -7.19
N SER A 143 -5.30 11.76 -6.61
CA SER A 143 -4.12 12.12 -7.40
C SER A 143 -3.79 11.02 -8.40
N THR A 144 -3.18 11.40 -9.52
CA THR A 144 -2.64 10.45 -10.51
C THR A 144 -1.13 10.70 -10.65
N PRO A 145 -0.27 9.78 -10.20
CA PRO A 145 -0.59 8.52 -9.51
C PRO A 145 -1.16 8.74 -8.10
N PRO A 146 -1.86 7.74 -7.51
CA PRO A 146 -2.26 7.77 -6.11
C PRO A 146 -1.06 7.90 -5.19
N VAL A 147 -1.18 8.73 -4.16
CA VAL A 147 -0.14 8.98 -3.15
C VAL A 147 -0.71 8.69 -1.76
N ILE A 148 0.04 7.95 -0.95
CA ILE A 148 -0.20 7.81 0.50
C ILE A 148 0.91 8.48 1.29
N ARG A 149 0.64 8.85 2.55
CA ARG A 149 1.67 9.30 3.49
C ARG A 149 2.14 8.10 4.31
N TRP A 150 3.46 7.99 4.46
CA TRP A 150 4.12 6.98 5.27
C TRP A 150 5.18 7.66 6.15
N GLY A 151 4.81 8.00 7.38
CA GLY A 151 5.57 8.89 8.25
C GLY A 151 5.67 10.28 7.63
N ALA A 152 6.90 10.77 7.45
CA ALA A 152 7.18 12.04 6.79
C ALA A 152 7.16 11.93 5.24
N GLU A 153 7.13 10.73 4.70
CA GLU A 153 7.35 10.48 3.28
C GLU A 153 6.04 10.37 2.49
N LYS A 154 6.13 10.68 1.19
CA LYS A 154 5.05 10.44 0.21
C LYS A 154 5.41 9.21 -0.61
N VAL A 155 4.55 8.20 -0.53
CA VAL A 155 4.77 6.91 -1.19
C VAL A 155 3.81 6.77 -2.35
N ILE A 156 4.33 6.25 -3.47
CA ILE A 156 3.63 5.89 -4.68
C ILE A 156 3.97 4.45 -5.07
N THR A 157 3.11 3.76 -5.80
CA THR A 157 3.38 2.42 -6.35
C THR A 157 3.79 2.45 -7.82
N GLY A 158 3.55 3.57 -8.49
CA GLY A 158 4.01 3.89 -9.84
C GLY A 158 4.13 5.40 -9.99
N ASP A 159 5.08 5.87 -10.79
CA ASP A 159 5.22 7.28 -11.16
C ASP A 159 4.83 7.49 -12.63
N LEU A 160 4.37 8.71 -12.94
CA LEU A 160 4.02 9.12 -14.29
C LEU A 160 4.75 10.41 -14.65
N TRP A 161 5.68 10.32 -15.59
CA TRP A 161 6.24 11.48 -16.27
C TRP A 161 5.25 11.99 -17.31
N THR A 162 5.12 13.30 -17.40
CA THR A 162 4.22 13.99 -18.34
C THR A 162 4.96 15.13 -19.02
N GLY A 163 4.44 15.60 -20.16
CA GLY A 163 5.07 16.67 -20.93
C GLY A 163 6.36 16.26 -21.65
N LEU A 164 6.54 14.95 -21.88
CA LEU A 164 7.71 14.43 -22.58
C LEU A 164 7.65 14.70 -24.10
N PRO A 165 8.81 14.79 -24.77
CA PRO A 165 8.86 14.78 -26.23
C PRO A 165 8.29 13.46 -26.79
N ALA A 166 7.90 13.49 -28.07
CA ALA A 166 7.40 12.30 -28.75
C ALA A 166 8.45 11.18 -28.83
N GLU A 167 9.74 11.53 -28.84
CA GLU A 167 10.85 10.59 -28.83
C GLU A 167 11.99 11.14 -27.97
N GLY A 168 12.76 10.25 -27.34
CA GLY A 168 13.87 10.63 -26.50
C GLY A 168 14.72 9.45 -26.04
N VAL A 169 15.67 9.75 -25.16
CA VAL A 169 16.56 8.78 -24.52
C VAL A 169 16.34 8.88 -23.01
N GLY A 170 16.30 7.73 -22.36
CA GLY A 170 16.30 7.60 -20.92
C GLY A 170 17.55 6.91 -20.43
N LEU A 171 18.05 7.35 -19.28
CA LEU A 171 19.19 6.77 -18.59
C LEU A 171 18.77 6.39 -17.18
N ILE A 172 18.85 5.11 -16.84
CA ILE A 172 18.68 4.62 -15.47
C ILE A 172 20.07 4.44 -14.87
N ARG A 173 20.37 5.16 -13.80
CA ARG A 173 21.59 4.98 -13.01
C ARG A 173 21.24 4.42 -11.65
N VAL A 174 21.82 3.28 -11.29
CA VAL A 174 21.61 2.68 -9.96
C VAL A 174 22.63 3.22 -8.97
N ASP A 175 22.14 3.86 -7.92
CA ASP A 175 22.97 4.40 -6.84
C ASP A 175 23.09 3.41 -5.67
N ARG A 176 22.12 2.51 -5.49
CA ARG A 176 22.14 1.42 -4.51
C ARG A 176 21.22 0.27 -4.92
N LEU A 177 21.66 -0.95 -4.72
CA LEU A 177 20.91 -2.19 -4.92
C LEU A 177 21.14 -3.14 -3.74
N ASP A 178 20.06 -3.62 -3.12
CA ASP A 178 20.13 -4.75 -2.19
C ASP A 178 20.25 -6.06 -2.99
N GLU A 179 21.46 -6.62 -3.04
CA GLU A 179 21.77 -7.85 -3.78
C GLU A 179 21.02 -9.09 -3.26
N THR A 180 20.45 -9.03 -2.04
CA THR A 180 19.64 -10.14 -1.50
C THR A 180 18.23 -10.18 -2.10
N ARG A 181 17.82 -9.12 -2.79
CA ARG A 181 16.49 -8.95 -3.38
C ARG A 181 16.62 -8.65 -4.87
N GLN A 182 15.98 -9.47 -5.70
CA GLN A 182 15.99 -9.23 -7.14
C GLN A 182 15.00 -8.12 -7.50
N SER A 183 15.50 -6.88 -7.49
CA SER A 183 14.73 -5.66 -7.80
C SER A 183 15.09 -5.11 -9.19
N GLY A 184 14.11 -4.50 -9.84
CA GLY A 184 14.24 -3.92 -11.16
C GLY A 184 13.36 -2.68 -11.36
N VAL A 185 13.49 -2.09 -12.54
CA VAL A 185 12.74 -0.91 -12.97
C VAL A 185 11.95 -1.25 -14.22
N ALA A 186 10.63 -1.14 -14.15
CA ALA A 186 9.77 -1.18 -15.32
C ALA A 186 9.55 0.23 -15.85
N ILE A 187 9.80 0.41 -17.15
CA ILE A 187 9.48 1.62 -17.90
C ILE A 187 8.36 1.28 -18.88
N ASN A 188 7.23 1.96 -18.76
CA ASN A 188 6.07 1.79 -19.62
C ASN A 188 5.80 3.08 -20.41
N VAL A 189 5.46 2.95 -21.70
CA VAL A 189 5.09 4.11 -22.52
C VAL A 189 3.71 3.86 -23.14
N PRO A 190 2.63 4.39 -22.55
CA PRO A 190 1.26 4.14 -23.01
C PRO A 190 1.04 4.55 -24.48
N GLY A 191 0.68 3.57 -25.31
CA GLY A 191 0.48 3.77 -26.76
C GLY A 191 1.77 3.99 -27.56
N GLY A 192 2.93 3.80 -26.93
CA GLY A 192 4.24 3.98 -27.51
C GLY A 192 5.13 2.73 -27.34
N ARG A 193 6.44 2.95 -27.25
CA ARG A 193 7.43 1.87 -27.07
C ARG A 193 8.67 2.33 -26.34
N VAL A 194 9.29 1.40 -25.65
CA VAL A 194 10.63 1.45 -25.07
C VAL A 194 11.53 0.51 -25.86
N ILE A 195 12.73 0.97 -26.20
CA ILE A 195 13.76 0.22 -26.91
C ILE A 195 14.95 0.06 -25.98
N GLY A 196 15.16 -1.16 -25.49
CA GLY A 196 16.25 -1.46 -24.55
C GLY A 196 17.63 -1.55 -25.23
N PRO A 197 18.71 -1.75 -24.44
CA PRO A 197 20.09 -1.85 -24.95
C PRO A 197 20.32 -2.93 -26.02
N ASN A 198 19.51 -3.99 -26.01
CA ASN A 198 19.56 -5.07 -27.00
C ASN A 198 18.77 -4.77 -28.28
N GLY A 199 18.20 -3.58 -28.42
CA GLY A 199 17.36 -3.18 -29.55
C GLY A 199 15.93 -3.75 -29.52
N SER A 200 15.56 -4.52 -28.50
CA SER A 200 14.19 -5.03 -28.37
C SER A 200 13.23 -3.88 -28.06
N ALA A 201 12.09 -3.87 -28.74
CA ALA A 201 11.07 -2.84 -28.61
C ALA A 201 9.77 -3.42 -28.05
N ALA A 202 9.24 -2.82 -27.00
CA ALA A 202 7.99 -3.23 -26.36
C ALA A 202 7.26 -2.01 -25.76
N ALA A 203 5.97 -2.11 -25.47
CA ALA A 203 5.23 -1.05 -24.77
C ALA A 203 5.74 -0.83 -23.33
N GLU A 204 6.31 -1.88 -22.74
CA GLU A 204 6.96 -1.87 -21.44
C GLU A 204 8.30 -2.61 -21.56
N ALA A 205 9.35 -2.07 -20.96
CA ALA A 205 10.63 -2.75 -20.79
C ALA A 205 10.97 -2.82 -19.30
N VAL A 206 11.48 -3.98 -18.88
CA VAL A 206 11.96 -4.20 -17.52
C VAL A 206 13.48 -4.27 -17.52
N PHE A 207 14.10 -3.46 -16.66
CA PHE A 207 15.54 -3.37 -16.51
C PHE A 207 15.94 -3.94 -15.15
N TRP A 208 16.76 -4.99 -15.17
CA TRP A 208 17.28 -5.68 -13.99
C TRP A 208 18.74 -5.27 -13.74
N PRO A 209 19.00 -4.23 -12.94
CA PRO A 209 20.37 -3.91 -12.56
C PRO A 209 20.99 -5.08 -11.78
N GLN A 210 22.28 -5.28 -11.96
CA GLN A 210 23.03 -6.38 -11.34
C GLN A 210 24.11 -5.87 -10.39
N VAL A 211 24.52 -4.61 -10.53
CA VAL A 211 25.58 -3.97 -9.75
C VAL A 211 25.28 -2.48 -9.61
N ASP A 212 25.72 -1.91 -8.50
CA ASP A 212 25.69 -0.46 -8.25
C ASP A 212 26.55 0.31 -9.26
N GLY A 213 26.18 1.57 -9.51
CA GLY A 213 26.88 2.46 -10.43
C GLY A 213 26.67 2.13 -11.91
N ARG A 214 25.89 1.09 -12.23
CA ARG A 214 25.56 0.75 -13.62
C ARG A 214 24.56 1.74 -14.18
N GLU A 215 24.85 2.16 -15.41
CA GLU A 215 23.94 2.94 -16.24
C GLU A 215 23.31 2.05 -17.31
N ILE A 216 22.01 2.22 -17.51
CA ILE A 216 21.20 1.49 -18.49
C ILE A 216 20.50 2.53 -19.36
N GLU A 217 20.98 2.68 -20.59
CA GLU A 217 20.36 3.54 -21.59
C GLU A 217 19.20 2.81 -22.29
N PHE A 218 18.12 3.54 -22.56
CA PHE A 218 17.03 3.09 -23.42
C PHE A 218 16.51 4.24 -24.28
N LYS A 219 15.90 3.92 -25.41
CA LYS A 219 15.16 4.91 -26.23
C LYS A 219 13.67 4.74 -26.00
N PHE A 220 12.91 5.81 -26.19
CA PHE A 220 11.45 5.72 -26.12
C PHE A 220 10.76 6.52 -27.23
N THR A 221 9.56 6.07 -27.61
CA THR A 221 8.59 6.82 -28.41
C THR A 221 7.33 6.98 -27.58
N ALA A 222 7.04 8.20 -27.11
CA ALA A 222 5.91 8.55 -26.26
C ALA A 222 4.91 9.49 -26.99
N PRO A 223 4.03 8.96 -27.85
CA PRO A 223 3.12 9.79 -28.65
C PRO A 223 2.13 10.62 -27.83
N ARG A 224 1.93 10.26 -26.55
CA ARG A 224 1.08 10.98 -25.59
C ARG A 224 1.88 11.87 -24.64
N GLY A 225 3.20 11.96 -24.80
CA GLY A 225 4.07 12.74 -23.91
C GLY A 225 4.11 12.20 -22.48
N THR A 226 3.87 10.89 -22.29
CA THR A 226 3.83 10.24 -20.97
C THR A 226 4.71 8.99 -20.91
N LEU A 227 5.35 8.77 -19.76
CA LEU A 227 6.15 7.57 -19.46
C LEU A 227 5.90 7.17 -18.00
N GLY A 228 5.51 5.92 -17.78
CA GLY A 228 5.32 5.32 -16.48
C GLY A 228 6.61 4.67 -15.96
N VAL A 229 6.89 4.83 -14.67
CA VAL A 229 8.01 4.21 -13.96
C VAL A 229 7.47 3.40 -12.81
N CYS A 230 7.98 2.19 -12.61
CA CYS A 230 7.56 1.31 -11.52
C CYS A 230 8.72 0.48 -11.01
N ASN A 231 8.82 0.34 -9.69
CA ASN A 231 9.62 -0.72 -9.08
C ASN A 231 8.98 -2.08 -9.40
N VAL A 232 9.80 -3.04 -9.81
CA VAL A 232 9.40 -4.43 -9.96
C VAL A 232 10.38 -5.33 -9.25
N TYR A 233 9.96 -6.55 -8.96
CA TYR A 233 10.79 -7.52 -8.26
C TYR A 233 10.43 -8.93 -8.67
N LEU A 234 11.37 -9.85 -8.50
CA LEU A 234 11.12 -11.28 -8.69
C LEU A 234 10.67 -11.88 -7.35
N VAL A 235 9.54 -12.59 -7.38
CA VAL A 235 9.11 -13.47 -6.29
C VAL A 235 9.17 -14.91 -6.78
N GLY A 236 9.50 -15.81 -5.87
CA GLY A 236 9.60 -17.23 -6.17
C GLY A 236 10.71 -17.91 -5.39
N ASP A 237 11.00 -19.15 -5.79
CA ASP A 237 12.07 -20.00 -5.26
C ASP A 237 12.90 -20.58 -6.42
N ASP A 238 13.75 -21.57 -6.14
CA ASP A 238 14.61 -22.19 -7.16
C ASP A 238 13.82 -22.90 -8.28
N SER A 239 12.55 -23.22 -8.06
CA SER A 239 11.70 -23.98 -9.00
C SER A 239 10.76 -23.10 -9.83
N TRP A 240 10.47 -21.87 -9.39
CA TRP A 240 9.64 -20.94 -10.13
C TRP A 240 9.98 -19.48 -9.78
N SER A 241 9.81 -18.58 -10.74
CA SER A 241 9.85 -17.15 -10.47
C SER A 241 8.83 -16.40 -11.32
N ARG A 242 8.31 -15.30 -10.79
CA ARG A 242 7.44 -14.37 -11.52
C ARG A 242 7.82 -12.93 -11.19
N VAL A 243 7.61 -12.04 -12.15
CA VAL A 243 7.80 -10.60 -11.96
C VAL A 243 6.53 -10.04 -11.32
N GLU A 244 6.67 -9.45 -10.14
CA GLU A 244 5.59 -8.80 -9.41
C GLU A 244 5.76 -7.28 -9.35
N ARG A 245 4.64 -6.63 -9.04
CA ARG A 245 4.53 -5.19 -8.80
C ARG A 245 3.35 -4.94 -7.87
N TRP A 246 3.43 -3.87 -7.07
CA TRP A 246 2.30 -3.35 -6.29
C TRP A 246 1.71 -4.31 -5.24
N THR A 247 2.44 -5.34 -4.82
CA THR A 247 2.01 -6.25 -3.75
C THR A 247 2.71 -5.93 -2.44
N GLU A 248 2.05 -6.24 -1.33
CA GLU A 248 2.60 -6.08 0.02
C GLU A 248 3.22 -4.70 0.25
N ASP A 249 4.47 -4.67 0.71
CA ASP A 249 5.22 -3.46 1.03
C ASP A 249 6.02 -2.89 -0.15
N ALA A 250 5.68 -3.27 -1.39
CA ALA A 250 6.30 -2.69 -2.58
C ALA A 250 5.83 -1.25 -2.80
N GLY A 251 6.78 -0.33 -2.88
CA GLY A 251 6.50 1.09 -3.05
C GLY A 251 7.74 1.90 -3.40
N MET A 252 7.53 3.17 -3.75
CA MET A 252 8.56 4.11 -4.16
C MET A 252 8.34 5.46 -3.50
N ILE A 253 9.43 6.12 -3.13
CA ILE A 253 9.47 7.56 -2.89
C ILE A 253 10.18 8.18 -4.10
N ALA A 254 9.53 9.16 -4.72
CA ALA A 254 10.08 9.88 -5.86
C ALA A 254 10.47 11.31 -5.45
N HIS A 255 11.70 11.71 -5.77
CA HIS A 255 12.20 13.06 -5.59
C HIS A 255 12.46 13.69 -6.96
N VAL A 256 11.94 14.91 -7.16
CA VAL A 256 12.18 15.67 -8.39
C VAL A 256 13.48 16.45 -8.22
N ASP A 257 14.54 15.99 -8.89
CA ASP A 257 15.86 16.62 -8.84
C ASP A 257 15.95 17.77 -9.85
N SER A 258 15.37 17.58 -11.03
CA SER A 258 15.23 18.62 -12.06
C SER A 258 14.04 18.36 -12.99
N GLY A 259 13.81 19.20 -14.00
CA GLY A 259 12.77 18.98 -15.01
C GLY A 259 12.98 17.72 -15.87
N THR A 260 14.20 17.18 -15.89
CA THR A 260 14.60 16.02 -16.70
C THR A 260 15.16 14.88 -15.85
N GLU A 261 15.16 15.00 -14.53
CA GLU A 261 15.74 14.01 -13.63
C GLU A 261 14.88 13.81 -12.38
N LYS A 262 14.63 12.55 -12.03
CA LYS A 262 14.06 12.15 -10.74
C LYS A 262 14.87 11.01 -10.14
N SER A 263 14.98 11.02 -8.82
CA SER A 263 15.50 9.90 -8.03
C SER A 263 14.36 9.12 -7.37
N TYR A 264 14.53 7.81 -7.30
CA TYR A 264 13.56 6.88 -6.76
C TYR A 264 14.20 6.03 -5.68
N ARG A 265 13.51 5.92 -4.56
CA ARG A 265 13.88 5.08 -3.41
C ARG A 265 12.80 4.02 -3.25
N CYS A 266 13.16 2.76 -3.47
CA CYS A 266 12.19 1.67 -3.60
C CYS A 266 12.30 0.66 -2.47
N ASN A 267 11.18 0.00 -2.22
CA ASN A 267 11.03 -1.08 -1.25
C ASN A 267 10.55 -2.34 -1.99
N HIS A 268 11.07 -3.50 -1.60
CA HIS A 268 10.61 -4.80 -2.06
C HIS A 268 9.37 -5.24 -1.27
N ALA A 269 8.53 -6.12 -1.84
CA ALA A 269 7.30 -6.58 -1.20
C ALA A 269 7.50 -7.21 0.19
N SER A 270 8.64 -7.86 0.41
CA SER A 270 8.96 -8.55 1.67
C SER A 270 9.73 -7.68 2.69
N THR A 271 9.83 -6.36 2.46
CA THR A 271 10.63 -5.48 3.32
C THR A 271 9.78 -4.89 4.44
N GLN A 272 9.91 -5.52 5.63
CA GLN A 272 9.16 -5.16 6.82
C GLN A 272 10.08 -4.76 8.00
N PRO A 273 9.93 -3.53 8.55
CA PRO A 273 9.09 -2.44 8.03
C PRO A 273 9.68 -1.82 6.74
N PRO A 274 8.86 -1.12 5.93
CA PRO A 274 9.34 -0.39 4.76
C PRO A 274 10.41 0.64 5.09
N HIS A 275 11.53 0.61 4.37
CA HIS A 275 12.63 1.58 4.54
C HIS A 275 13.11 2.20 3.21
N PHE A 276 12.57 1.76 2.08
CA PHE A 276 12.79 2.35 0.75
C PHE A 276 14.28 2.44 0.34
N ASN A 277 15.07 1.42 0.68
CA ASN A 277 16.51 1.38 0.37
C ASN A 277 16.92 0.09 -0.37
N ASP A 278 15.96 -0.67 -0.88
CA ASP A 278 16.21 -1.94 -1.59
C ASP A 278 16.71 -1.69 -3.01
N LEU A 279 16.23 -0.61 -3.62
CA LEU A 279 16.73 -0.10 -4.89
C LEU A 279 16.63 1.42 -4.87
N ILE A 280 17.77 2.09 -5.06
CA ILE A 280 17.85 3.54 -5.26
C ILE A 280 18.40 3.79 -6.65
N PHE A 281 17.65 4.48 -7.49
CA PHE A 281 18.07 4.81 -8.84
C PHE A 281 17.65 6.21 -9.25
N ARG A 282 18.39 6.77 -10.21
CA ARG A 282 18.06 8.01 -10.92
C ARG A 282 17.61 7.69 -12.32
N LEU A 283 16.55 8.35 -12.76
CA LEU A 283 16.09 8.36 -14.14
C LEU A 283 16.28 9.76 -14.71
N THR A 284 17.13 9.85 -15.73
CA THR A 284 17.34 11.07 -16.51
C THR A 284 16.71 10.87 -17.88
N LEU A 285 15.88 11.83 -18.34
CA LEU A 285 15.26 11.81 -19.66
C LEU A 285 15.79 12.99 -20.48
N SER A 286 16.31 12.72 -21.67
CA SER A 286 16.80 13.73 -22.61
C SER A 286 16.09 13.65 -23.96
N VAL A 287 16.01 14.79 -24.64
CA VAL A 287 15.56 14.84 -26.03
C VAL A 287 16.72 14.37 -26.90
N ASN A 288 16.45 13.51 -27.90
CA ASN A 288 17.42 13.34 -28.98
C ASN A 288 17.54 14.68 -29.70
N GLU A 289 18.67 15.36 -29.57
CA GLU A 289 19.09 16.30 -30.59
C GLU A 289 19.36 15.46 -31.83
N ILE A 290 18.39 15.46 -32.75
CA ILE A 290 18.55 14.85 -34.06
C ILE A 290 19.68 15.61 -34.76
N PHE A 291 20.87 15.01 -34.82
CA PHE A 291 21.96 15.43 -35.71
C PHE A 291 21.68 14.99 -37.14
#